data_AF-A0A7J3J5T0-F1
#
_entry.id   AF-A0A7J3J5T0-F1
#
_cell.length_a   1.000
_cell.length_b   1.000
_cell.length_c   1.000
_cell.angle_alpha   90.00
_cell.angle_beta   90.00
_cell.angle_gamma   90.00
#
_symmetry.space_group_name_H-M   'P 1'
#
loop_
_entity.id
_entity.type
_entity.pdbx_description
1 polymer ?
#
loop_
_entity_poly.entity_id
_entity_poly.type
_entity_poly.pdbx_seq_one_letter_code
_entity_poly.pdbx_strand_id
1 'polypeptide(L)'
;MQRTGVAKLPLHYGKAPRWLVVRMRKLAKEIVTIIIDEYGTGEFLRRLSDPFWFQALGCVLGYDWHSSGVTTVVTGVLKQAVVPEEHGVAVCGGKGKISRQTPLEIGHVGERFGFSDNKIKSLQYASRMSA
;
A
#
# COMPACT_ATOMS: atom_id res chain seq x y z
N MET A 1 2.08 12.61 -37.22
CA MET A 1 2.50 12.87 -35.82
C MET A 1 4.00 12.95 -35.76
N GLN A 2 4.57 14.01 -35.17
CA GLN A 2 6.01 14.07 -34.90
C GLN A 2 6.33 13.34 -33.58
N ARG A 3 7.48 12.67 -33.51
CA ARG A 3 7.92 11.95 -32.30
C ARG A 3 8.29 12.96 -31.21
N THR A 4 7.52 12.99 -30.12
CA THR A 4 7.72 13.93 -28.99
C THR A 4 8.63 13.39 -27.89
N GLY A 5 8.97 12.09 -27.90
CA GLY A 5 9.84 11.51 -26.88
C GLY A 5 10.07 10.01 -27.03
N VAL A 6 10.89 9.46 -26.13
CA VAL A 6 11.19 8.02 -26.01
C VAL A 6 11.18 7.65 -24.54
N ALA A 7 10.37 6.66 -24.15
CA ALA A 7 10.41 6.04 -22.83
C ALA A 7 11.06 4.66 -22.96
N LYS A 8 12.10 4.39 -22.15
CA LYS A 8 12.67 3.05 -22.01
C LYS A 8 12.12 2.43 -20.75
N LEU A 9 11.39 1.32 -20.91
CA LEU A 9 10.79 0.57 -19.80
C LEU A 9 11.52 -0.78 -19.66
N PRO A 10 12.72 -0.80 -19.07
CA PRO A 10 13.43 -2.05 -18.85
C PRO A 10 12.69 -2.90 -17.81
N LEU A 11 12.82 -4.23 -17.95
CA LEU A 11 12.35 -5.11 -16.89
C LEU A 11 13.38 -5.10 -15.75
N HIS A 12 12.96 -4.65 -14.57
CA HIS A 12 13.77 -4.72 -13.36
C HIS A 12 13.66 -6.11 -12.73
N TYR A 13 14.80 -6.77 -12.55
CA TYR A 13 14.88 -8.04 -11.85
C TYR A 13 15.31 -7.85 -10.40
N GLY A 14 14.99 -8.82 -9.54
CA GLY A 14 15.38 -8.83 -8.14
C GLY A 14 14.36 -8.19 -7.20
N LYS A 15 14.83 -7.74 -6.04
CA LYS A 15 14.01 -7.17 -4.96
C LYS A 15 14.49 -5.76 -4.67
N ALA A 16 13.58 -4.91 -4.19
CA ALA A 16 13.94 -3.61 -3.64
C ALA A 16 15.04 -3.78 -2.58
N PRO A 17 16.15 -3.04 -2.66
CA PRO A 17 17.23 -3.16 -1.69
C PRO A 17 16.74 -2.89 -0.26
N ARG A 18 17.21 -3.70 0.70
CA ARG A 18 16.76 -3.60 2.09
C ARG A 18 16.99 -2.21 2.69
N TRP A 19 18.12 -1.59 2.38
CA TRP A 19 18.44 -0.23 2.84
C TRP A 19 17.42 0.80 2.35
N LEU A 20 16.91 0.64 1.13
CA LEU A 20 15.89 1.53 0.56
C LEU A 20 14.57 1.32 1.29
N VAL A 21 14.12 0.07 1.42
CA VAL A 21 12.86 -0.27 2.10
C VAL A 21 12.82 0.26 3.54
N VAL A 22 13.94 0.22 4.27
CA VAL A 22 14.03 0.79 5.62
C VAL A 22 13.81 2.31 5.61
N ARG A 23 14.37 3.03 4.63
CA ARG A 23 14.16 4.48 4.49
C ARG A 23 12.74 4.81 4.02
N MET A 24 12.23 4.05 3.05
CA MET A 24 10.85 4.15 2.58
C MET A 24 9.85 4.01 3.73
N ARG A 25 10.04 3.03 4.62
CA ARG A 25 9.16 2.84 5.79
C ARG A 25 9.12 4.05 6.72
N LYS A 26 10.29 4.62 7.04
CA LYS A 26 10.38 5.78 7.92
C LYS A 26 9.63 6.96 7.31
N LEU A 27 9.90 7.26 6.04
CA LEU A 27 9.24 8.37 5.35
C LEU A 27 7.74 8.12 5.14
N ALA A 28 7.36 6.88 4.78
CA ALA A 28 5.96 6.51 4.60
C ALA A 28 5.17 6.65 5.90
N LYS A 29 5.76 6.33 7.07
CA LYS A 29 5.08 6.53 8.36
C LYS A 29 4.70 8.00 8.52
N GLU A 30 5.67 8.92 8.43
CA GLU A 30 5.42 10.35 8.60
C GLU A 30 4.42 10.91 7.58
N ILE A 31 4.50 10.49 6.30
CA ILE A 31 3.54 10.90 5.27
C ILE A 31 2.13 10.44 5.61
N VAL A 32 1.97 9.17 6.02
CA VAL A 32 0.67 8.63 6.41
C VAL A 32 0.12 9.36 7.63
N THR A 33 0.94 9.56 8.66
CA THR A 33 0.58 10.28 9.88
C THR A 33 0.05 11.68 9.53
N ILE A 34 0.81 12.48 8.79
CA ILE A 34 0.39 13.84 8.40
C ILE A 34 -0.90 13.84 7.58
N ILE A 35 -1.05 12.91 6.62
CA ILE A 35 -2.28 12.86 5.81
C ILE A 35 -3.50 12.53 6.68
N ILE A 36 -3.36 11.59 7.60
CA ILE A 36 -4.46 11.15 8.46
C ILE A 36 -4.78 12.21 9.52
N ASP A 37 -3.78 12.83 10.13
CA ASP A 37 -3.99 13.85 11.16
C ASP A 37 -4.66 15.11 10.58
N GLU A 38 -4.24 15.54 9.38
CA GLU A 38 -4.75 16.77 8.76
C GLU A 38 -6.07 16.55 7.99
N TYR A 39 -6.26 15.37 7.38
CA TYR A 39 -7.38 15.14 6.45
C TYR A 39 -8.23 13.89 6.75
N GLY A 40 -7.84 13.06 7.72
CA GLY A 40 -8.55 11.86 8.11
C GLY A 40 -8.27 10.61 7.25
N THR A 41 -8.74 9.47 7.76
CA THR A 41 -8.55 8.15 7.12
C THR A 41 -9.25 8.03 5.77
N GLY A 42 -10.40 8.72 5.58
CA GLY A 42 -11.13 8.74 4.32
C GLY A 42 -10.33 9.38 3.18
N GLU A 43 -9.68 10.52 3.44
CA GLU A 43 -8.83 11.17 2.44
C GLU A 43 -7.60 10.33 2.11
N PHE A 44 -6.99 9.69 3.12
CA PHE A 44 -5.88 8.77 2.91
C PHE A 44 -6.26 7.62 1.96
N LEU A 45 -7.41 6.97 2.19
CA LEU A 45 -7.91 5.91 1.31
C LEU A 45 -8.25 6.43 -0.09
N ARG A 46 -8.84 7.63 -0.21
CA ARG A 46 -9.14 8.26 -1.49
C ARG A 46 -7.87 8.50 -2.32
N ARG A 47 -6.82 9.04 -1.69
CA ARG A 47 -5.51 9.25 -2.34
C ARG A 47 -4.85 7.94 -2.75
N LEU A 48 -4.87 6.92 -1.89
CA LEU A 48 -4.34 5.60 -2.25
C LEU A 48 -5.09 4.93 -3.40
N SER A 49 -6.38 5.21 -3.56
CA SER A 49 -7.19 4.66 -4.65
C SER A 49 -6.92 5.32 -6.01
N ASP A 50 -6.29 6.50 -6.03
CA ASP A 50 -5.89 7.18 -7.24
C ASP A 50 -4.57 6.59 -7.78
N PRO A 51 -4.54 5.99 -8.98
CA PRO A 51 -3.35 5.35 -9.51
C PRO A 51 -2.16 6.32 -9.73
N PHE A 52 -2.43 7.57 -10.11
CA PHE A 52 -1.39 8.57 -10.32
C PHE A 52 -0.79 9.00 -8.98
N TRP A 53 -1.63 9.21 -7.97
CA TRP A 53 -1.17 9.54 -6.64
C TRP A 53 -0.39 8.38 -6.01
N PHE A 54 -0.86 7.14 -6.16
CA PHE A 54 -0.15 5.95 -5.67
C PHE A 54 1.23 5.80 -6.34
N GLN A 55 1.30 6.02 -7.66
CA GLN A 55 2.57 6.03 -8.38
C GLN A 55 3.50 7.15 -7.89
N ALA A 56 2.96 8.35 -7.70
CA ALA A 56 3.71 9.49 -7.18
C ALA A 56 4.23 9.23 -5.76
N LEU A 57 3.44 8.59 -4.89
CA LEU A 57 3.89 8.14 -3.58
C LEU A 57 5.08 7.19 -3.72
N GLY A 58 5.04 6.22 -4.64
CA GLY A 58 6.18 5.36 -4.94
C GLY A 58 7.45 6.15 -5.28
N CYS A 59 7.33 7.14 -6.17
CA CYS A 59 8.44 8.03 -6.52
C CYS A 59 8.96 8.85 -5.33
N VAL A 60 8.07 9.43 -4.52
CA VAL A 60 8.41 10.22 -3.32
C VAL A 60 9.15 9.36 -2.29
N LEU A 61 8.79 8.09 -2.16
CA LEU A 61 9.49 7.13 -1.30
C LEU A 61 10.87 6.72 -1.87
N GLY A 62 11.25 7.22 -3.05
CA GLY A 62 12.51 6.91 -3.70
C GLY A 62 12.50 5.60 -4.48
N TYR A 63 11.32 5.08 -4.82
CA TYR A 63 11.17 3.93 -5.71
C TYR A 63 11.10 4.39 -7.16
N ASP A 64 11.71 3.63 -8.07
CA ASP A 64 11.82 4.02 -9.47
C ASP A 64 10.46 4.04 -10.18
N TRP A 65 10.18 5.14 -10.86
CA TRP A 65 8.94 5.38 -11.61
C TRP A 65 8.66 4.33 -12.71
N HIS A 66 9.71 3.71 -13.24
CA HIS A 66 9.64 2.72 -14.32
C HIS A 66 9.68 1.28 -13.79
N SER A 67 9.64 1.08 -12.47
CA SER A 67 9.65 -0.23 -11.86
C SER A 67 8.26 -0.85 -11.80
N SER A 68 8.08 -2.00 -12.46
CA SER A 68 6.85 -2.80 -12.41
C SER A 68 6.50 -3.32 -11.01
N GLY A 69 7.44 -3.25 -10.06
CA GLY A 69 7.24 -3.69 -8.68
C GLY A 69 6.53 -2.68 -7.77
N VAL A 70 6.17 -1.49 -8.28
CA VAL A 70 5.67 -0.36 -7.47
C VAL A 70 4.51 -0.76 -6.55
N THR A 71 3.45 -1.37 -7.08
CA THR A 71 2.28 -1.79 -6.29
C THR A 71 2.69 -2.70 -5.14
N THR A 72 3.57 -3.67 -5.41
CA THR A 72 3.99 -4.65 -4.40
C THR A 72 4.91 -4.04 -3.35
N VAL A 73 5.88 -3.22 -3.77
CA VAL A 73 6.87 -2.66 -2.85
C VAL A 73 6.23 -1.58 -1.99
N VAL A 74 5.45 -0.67 -2.59
CA VAL A 74 4.80 0.43 -1.87
C VAL A 74 3.74 -0.10 -0.89
N THR A 75 2.87 -1.04 -1.30
CA THR A 75 1.93 -1.66 -0.34
C THR A 75 2.65 -2.42 0.78
N GLY A 76 3.74 -3.12 0.48
CA GLY A 76 4.57 -3.79 1.48
C GLY A 76 5.27 -2.82 2.45
N VAL A 77 5.65 -1.64 1.98
CA VAL A 77 6.17 -0.55 2.81
C VAL A 77 5.06 0.03 3.69
N LEU A 78 3.90 0.34 3.12
CA LEU A 78 2.74 0.85 3.86
C LEU A 78 2.31 -0.12 4.97
N LYS A 79 2.24 -1.42 4.68
CA LYS A 79 1.94 -2.45 5.69
C LYS A 79 2.90 -2.47 6.88
N GLN A 80 4.14 -2.05 6.70
CA GLN A 80 5.12 -1.99 7.78
C GLN A 80 5.29 -0.58 8.39
N ALA A 81 4.68 0.44 7.79
CA ALA A 81 4.75 1.83 8.23
C ALA A 81 3.48 2.22 9.01
N VAL A 82 2.32 1.74 8.57
CA VAL A 82 1.02 1.96 9.22
C VAL A 82 0.96 1.17 10.53
N VAL A 83 0.69 1.89 11.61
CA VAL A 83 0.38 1.34 12.94
C VAL A 83 -1.12 1.50 13.19
N PRO A 84 -1.92 0.42 13.26
CA PRO A 84 -3.38 0.54 13.28
C PRO A 84 -3.95 1.34 14.46
N GLU A 85 -3.30 1.29 15.61
CA GLU A 85 -3.69 2.00 16.84
C GLU A 85 -3.41 3.50 16.75
N GLU A 86 -2.39 3.89 15.99
CA GLU A 86 -2.04 5.29 15.78
C GLU A 86 -2.86 5.89 14.63
N HIS A 87 -3.07 5.12 13.55
CA HIS A 87 -3.58 5.65 12.28
C HIS A 87 -5.05 5.31 12.02
N GLY A 88 -5.68 4.42 12.79
CA GLY A 88 -7.06 3.99 12.58
C GLY A 88 -7.30 3.22 11.27
N VAL A 89 -6.22 2.78 10.60
CA VAL A 89 -6.25 1.99 9.36
C VAL A 89 -5.24 0.86 9.42
N ALA A 90 -5.47 -0.21 8.67
CA ALA A 90 -4.57 -1.35 8.61
C ALA A 90 -4.43 -1.82 7.16
N VAL A 91 -3.24 -2.32 6.80
CA VAL A 91 -2.95 -2.85 5.48
C VAL A 91 -2.79 -4.37 5.58
N CYS A 92 -3.68 -5.10 4.92
CA CYS A 92 -3.66 -6.56 4.89
C CYS A 92 -3.11 -7.09 3.56
N GLY A 93 -2.57 -8.30 3.59
CA GLY A 93 -2.07 -9.02 2.41
C GLY A 93 -0.59 -8.83 2.11
N GLY A 94 -0.20 -9.06 0.86
CA GLY A 94 1.20 -9.03 0.43
C GLY A 94 1.41 -9.79 -0.87
N LYS A 95 2.67 -10.10 -1.20
CA LYS A 95 3.04 -10.79 -2.45
C LYS A 95 3.00 -12.31 -2.31
N GLY A 96 2.60 -13.00 -3.38
CA GLY A 96 2.78 -14.45 -3.53
C GLY A 96 2.04 -15.22 -2.45
N LYS A 97 2.74 -16.10 -1.71
CA LYS A 97 2.10 -16.92 -0.65
C LYS A 97 1.44 -16.08 0.45
N ILE A 98 1.97 -14.89 0.75
CA ILE A 98 1.42 -13.98 1.78
C ILE A 98 0.05 -13.42 1.36
N SER A 99 -0.20 -13.23 0.05
CA SER A 99 -1.51 -12.74 -0.44
C SER A 99 -2.67 -13.64 0.00
N ARG A 100 -2.42 -14.95 0.14
CA ARG A 100 -3.42 -15.94 0.56
C ARG A 100 -3.83 -15.80 2.03
N GLN A 101 -3.06 -15.05 2.82
CA GLN A 101 -3.34 -14.80 4.23
C GLN A 101 -4.24 -13.57 4.43
N THR A 102 -4.52 -12.79 3.38
CA THR A 102 -5.32 -11.56 3.46
C THR A 102 -6.65 -11.74 4.21
N PRO A 103 -7.49 -12.77 3.94
CA PRO A 103 -8.74 -12.93 4.67
C PRO A 103 -8.56 -13.17 6.17
N LEU A 104 -7.51 -13.89 6.56
CA LEU A 104 -7.20 -14.18 7.95
C LEU A 104 -6.69 -12.92 8.67
N GLU A 105 -5.85 -12.12 8.02
CA GLU A 105 -5.41 -10.82 8.55
C GLU A 105 -6.58 -9.85 8.73
N ILE A 106 -7.51 -9.80 7.77
CA ILE A 106 -8.74 -9.00 7.88
C ILE A 106 -9.58 -9.42 9.09
N GLY A 107 -9.63 -10.73 9.40
CA GLY A 107 -10.32 -11.23 10.59
C GLY A 107 -9.73 -10.65 11.87
N HIS A 108 -8.43 -10.85 12.09
CA HIS A 108 -7.74 -10.35 13.28
C HIS A 108 -7.80 -8.82 13.42
N VAL A 109 -7.61 -8.09 12.32
CA VAL A 109 -7.69 -6.63 12.32
C VAL A 109 -9.11 -6.15 12.58
N GLY A 110 -10.11 -6.80 11.96
CA GLY A 110 -11.51 -6.46 12.14
C GLY A 110 -11.98 -6.66 13.58
N GLU A 111 -11.57 -7.75 14.22
CA GLU A 111 -11.81 -7.99 15.66
C GLU A 111 -11.16 -6.89 16.51
N ARG A 112 -9.90 -6.54 16.21
CA ARG A 112 -9.18 -5.46 16.90
C ARG A 112 -9.85 -4.09 16.75
N PHE A 113 -10.44 -3.82 15.60
CA PHE A 113 -11.20 -2.59 15.33
C PHE A 113 -12.66 -2.65 15.81
N GLY A 114 -13.10 -3.77 16.41
CA GLY A 114 -14.47 -3.93 16.89
C GLY A 114 -15.52 -4.02 15.78
N PHE A 115 -15.13 -4.46 14.58
CA PHE A 115 -16.07 -4.66 13.47
C PHE A 115 -16.96 -5.87 13.72
N SER A 116 -18.21 -5.79 13.26
CA SER A 116 -19.13 -6.93 13.31
C SER A 116 -18.68 -8.06 12.38
N ASP A 117 -19.04 -9.29 12.71
CA ASP A 117 -18.77 -10.48 11.88
C ASP A 117 -19.21 -10.31 10.44
N ASN A 118 -20.37 -9.67 10.21
CA ASN A 118 -20.89 -9.40 8.87
C ASN A 118 -19.97 -8.45 8.10
N LYS A 119 -19.45 -7.41 8.75
CA LYS A 119 -18.49 -6.48 8.13
C LYS A 119 -17.18 -7.19 7.82
N ILE A 120 -16.65 -7.98 8.75
CA ILE A 120 -15.43 -8.78 8.54
C ILE A 120 -15.60 -9.72 7.34
N LYS A 121 -16.69 -10.50 7.29
CA LYS A 121 -17.00 -11.40 6.18
C LYS A 121 -17.11 -10.65 4.84
N SER A 122 -17.73 -9.45 4.84
CA SER A 122 -17.83 -8.62 3.63
C SER A 122 -16.45 -8.17 3.13
N LEU A 123 -15.53 -7.79 4.02
CA LEU A 123 -14.17 -7.38 3.67
C LEU A 123 -13.33 -8.57 3.17
N GLN A 124 -13.46 -9.74 3.81
CA GLN A 124 -12.83 -10.99 3.35
C GLN A 124 -13.35 -11.46 1.98
N TYR A 125 -14.63 -11.22 1.69
CA TYR A 125 -15.19 -11.46 0.36
C TYR A 125 -14.62 -10.46 -0.65
N ALA A 126 -14.67 -9.17 -0.35
CA ALA A 126 -14.14 -8.11 -1.21
C ALA A 126 -12.66 -8.34 -1.56
N SER A 127 -11.82 -8.72 -0.58
CA SER A 127 -10.40 -8.98 -0.81
C SER A 127 -10.11 -10.14 -1.76
N ARG A 128 -11.05 -11.08 -1.91
CA ARG A 128 -10.94 -12.19 -2.87
C ARG A 128 -11.44 -11.80 -4.26
N MET A 129 -12.42 -10.90 -4.33
CA MET A 129 -12.99 -10.43 -5.59
C MET A 129 -12.11 -9.40 -6.30
N SER A 130 -11.31 -8.65 -5.56
CA SER A 130 -10.41 -7.62 -6.10
C SER A 130 -9.00 -8.12 -6.42
N ALA A 131 -8.73 -9.42 -6.25
CA ALA A 131 -7.40 -10.02 -6.37
C ALA A 131 -7.22 -10.80 -7.68
#